data_AF-A0A0F8ZHV3-F1
#
_entry.id   AF-A0A0F8ZHV3-F1
#
_cell.length_a   1.000
_cell.length_b   1.000
_cell.length_c   1.000
_cell.angle_alpha   90.00
_cell.angle_beta   90.00
_cell.angle_gamma   90.00
#
_symmetry.space_group_name_H-M   'P 1'
#
loop_
_entity.id
_entity.type
_entity.pdbx_description
1 polymer ?
#
loop_
_entity_poly.entity_id
_entity_poly.type
_entity_poly.pdbx_seq_one_letter_code
_entity_poly.pdbx_strand_id
1 'polypeptide(L)'
;VKRKPVIRRPVRVPKRKPVKRPTRRRPVRVPKRKPVKRPLRRAPAKIVRRRPVQVRRPLKKPLKPPIRIPKKKPKKLRKAKRPKQISYHVLARPLKKKGKKIPKLIRVTKRPITKKRAKDLRNYLVDTSLSRTAKIKSSPRKPSKRILKSPTGYASKTAKKFRNYKIVKGKKKPLPSGKVIERKRHLLDTKQEKRKISLKRRIAQLQKQSRTPSRNTPKRKPLTPQQSTFNKGVRVSIKKRRPSPAQLRALAKGRAKLKKMRKR
;
A
#
# COMPACT_ATOMS: atom_id res chain seq x y z
N VAL A 1 66.52 -39.51 41.11
CA VAL A 1 65.84 -38.28 40.61
C VAL A 1 64.57 -38.03 41.43
N LYS A 2 64.59 -37.09 42.37
CA LYS A 2 63.47 -36.77 43.28
C LYS A 2 62.41 -35.94 42.53
N ARG A 3 61.16 -36.43 42.44
CA ARG A 3 60.04 -35.73 41.78
C ARG A 3 59.45 -34.67 42.74
N LYS A 4 59.37 -33.41 42.28
CA LYS A 4 58.74 -32.30 43.03
C LYS A 4 57.20 -32.41 43.02
N PRO A 5 56.51 -32.00 44.09
CA PRO A 5 55.06 -32.05 44.16
C PRO A 5 54.42 -30.92 43.34
N VAL A 6 53.36 -31.25 42.60
CA VAL A 6 52.56 -30.30 41.80
C VAL A 6 51.53 -29.64 42.70
N ILE A 7 51.76 -28.39 43.07
CA ILE A 7 50.79 -27.55 43.80
C ILE A 7 49.68 -27.14 42.83
N ARG A 8 48.47 -27.68 43.01
CA ARG A 8 47.26 -27.29 42.27
C ARG A 8 46.78 -25.92 42.75
N ARG A 9 46.77 -24.93 41.85
CA ARG A 9 46.21 -23.59 42.12
C ARG A 9 44.69 -23.66 42.33
N PRO A 10 44.11 -22.92 43.30
CA PRO A 10 42.68 -22.92 43.53
C PRO A 10 41.92 -22.19 42.41
N VAL A 11 40.79 -22.78 42.00
CA VAL A 11 39.89 -22.24 40.97
C VAL A 11 39.15 -21.03 41.54
N ARG A 12 39.36 -19.85 40.95
CA ARG A 12 38.65 -18.61 41.31
C ARG A 12 37.18 -18.70 40.87
N VAL A 13 36.27 -18.86 41.82
CA VAL A 13 34.81 -18.79 41.58
C VAL A 13 34.40 -17.32 41.38
N PRO A 14 33.70 -16.96 40.29
CA PRO A 14 33.26 -15.59 40.08
C PRO A 14 32.10 -15.22 41.01
N LYS A 15 32.29 -14.17 41.82
CA LYS A 15 31.26 -13.58 42.70
C LYS A 15 30.05 -13.09 41.87
N ARG A 16 28.86 -13.61 42.19
CA ARG A 16 27.58 -13.20 41.58
C ARG A 16 27.29 -11.73 41.91
N LYS A 17 26.94 -10.94 40.89
CA LYS A 17 26.54 -9.52 41.07
C LYS A 17 25.13 -9.43 41.67
N PRO A 18 24.84 -8.42 42.53
CA PRO A 18 23.54 -8.27 43.18
C PRO A 18 22.44 -7.91 42.18
N VAL A 19 21.29 -8.55 42.35
CA VAL A 19 20.06 -8.33 41.57
C VAL A 19 19.45 -6.99 41.99
N LYS A 20 19.30 -6.06 41.04
CA LYS A 20 18.65 -4.75 41.30
C LYS A 20 17.13 -4.94 41.48
N ARG A 21 16.61 -4.53 42.64
CA ARG A 21 15.17 -4.44 42.97
C ARG A 21 14.41 -3.58 41.92
N PRO A 22 13.17 -3.96 41.54
CA PRO A 22 12.35 -3.14 40.66
C PRO A 22 11.79 -1.92 41.40
N THR A 23 12.00 -0.74 40.84
CA THR A 23 11.47 0.53 41.36
C THR A 23 9.94 0.61 41.16
N ARG A 24 9.24 1.05 42.22
CA ARG A 24 7.79 1.26 42.29
C ARG A 24 7.25 1.99 41.06
N ARG A 25 6.17 1.45 40.48
CA ARG A 25 5.41 2.05 39.37
C ARG A 25 4.84 3.40 39.79
N ARG A 26 5.09 4.45 39.00
CA ARG A 26 4.42 5.75 39.15
C ARG A 26 2.91 5.60 38.86
N PRO A 27 2.03 6.27 39.61
CA PRO A 27 0.60 6.25 39.33
C PRO A 27 0.28 6.97 38.01
N VAL A 28 -0.67 6.40 37.26
CA VAL A 28 -1.17 6.93 36.00
C VAL A 28 -2.04 8.15 36.29
N ARG A 29 -1.62 9.34 35.84
CA ARG A 29 -2.47 10.55 35.87
C ARG A 29 -3.64 10.36 34.89
N VAL A 30 -4.84 10.18 35.42
CA VAL A 30 -6.09 10.22 34.65
C VAL A 30 -6.39 11.68 34.26
N PRO A 31 -6.66 12.00 32.99
CA PRO A 31 -7.01 13.36 32.60
C PRO A 31 -8.43 13.73 33.08
N LYS A 32 -8.54 14.82 33.85
CA LYS A 32 -9.82 15.41 34.28
C LYS A 32 -10.61 15.87 33.04
N ARG A 33 -11.84 15.38 32.90
CA ARG A 33 -12.79 15.80 31.85
C ARG A 33 -13.18 17.26 32.07
N LYS A 34 -13.23 18.05 30.99
CA LYS A 34 -13.71 19.44 31.02
C LYS A 34 -15.23 19.47 31.29
N PRO A 35 -15.74 20.42 32.09
CA PRO A 35 -17.17 20.52 32.35
C PRO A 35 -17.93 20.98 31.11
N VAL A 36 -19.08 20.35 30.87
CA VAL A 36 -20.05 20.71 29.84
C VAL A 36 -20.77 21.97 30.31
N LYS A 37 -20.75 23.04 29.51
CA LYS A 37 -21.49 24.28 29.82
C LYS A 37 -23.00 24.01 29.72
N ARG A 38 -23.73 24.19 30.82
CA ARG A 38 -25.21 24.21 30.87
C ARG A 38 -25.76 25.40 30.06
N PRO A 39 -26.88 25.25 29.34
CA PRO A 39 -27.57 26.38 28.74
C PRO A 39 -28.26 27.22 29.84
N LEU A 40 -28.11 28.54 29.74
CA LEU A 40 -28.73 29.52 30.62
C LEU A 40 -30.25 29.47 30.49
N ARG A 41 -30.94 29.42 31.65
CA ARG A 41 -32.38 29.54 31.81
C ARG A 41 -32.89 30.82 31.13
N ARG A 42 -33.94 30.70 30.31
CA ARG A 42 -34.73 31.83 29.81
C ARG A 42 -35.48 32.47 30.97
N ALA A 43 -35.39 33.79 31.11
CA ALA A 43 -36.22 34.58 32.01
C ALA A 43 -37.67 34.69 31.46
N PRO A 44 -38.69 34.81 32.34
CA PRO A 44 -40.08 34.94 31.92
C PRO A 44 -40.37 36.33 31.31
N ALA A 45 -41.17 36.35 30.25
CA ALA A 45 -41.60 37.57 29.59
C ALA A 45 -42.59 38.35 30.47
N LYS A 46 -42.28 39.61 30.77
CA LYS A 46 -43.23 40.55 31.39
C LYS A 46 -44.34 40.87 30.38
N ILE A 47 -45.58 40.56 30.75
CA ILE A 47 -46.80 40.98 30.05
C ILE A 47 -46.99 42.48 30.31
N VAL A 48 -46.81 43.30 29.27
CA VAL A 48 -47.13 44.73 29.33
C VAL A 48 -48.54 44.94 28.80
N ARG A 49 -49.39 45.56 29.64
CA ARG A 49 -50.79 45.89 29.39
C ARG A 49 -50.96 46.78 28.15
N ARG A 50 -51.93 46.43 27.31
CA ARG A 50 -52.34 47.16 26.10
C ARG A 50 -52.93 48.53 26.47
N ARG A 51 -52.49 49.59 25.79
CA ARG A 51 -53.20 50.87 25.70
C ARG A 51 -54.02 50.93 24.41
N PRO A 52 -55.17 51.65 24.40
CA PRO A 52 -56.12 51.62 23.29
C PRO A 52 -55.55 52.26 22.02
N VAL A 53 -55.94 51.66 20.89
CA VAL A 53 -55.53 51.97 19.54
C VAL A 53 -56.19 53.28 19.10
N GLN A 54 -55.40 54.34 18.91
CA GLN A 54 -55.85 55.48 18.12
C GLN A 54 -55.78 55.10 16.64
N VAL A 55 -56.94 55.08 16.00
CA VAL A 55 -57.15 54.86 14.57
C VAL A 55 -56.51 56.00 13.80
N ARG A 56 -55.24 55.84 13.41
CA ARG A 56 -54.62 56.70 12.39
C ARG A 56 -54.78 56.01 11.04
N ARG A 57 -55.54 56.65 10.16
CA ARG A 57 -55.73 56.26 8.75
C ARG A 57 -54.37 55.84 8.14
N PRO A 58 -54.25 54.65 7.53
CA PRO A 58 -53.00 54.25 6.92
C PRO A 58 -52.77 55.13 5.68
N LEU A 59 -51.82 56.05 5.75
CA LEU A 59 -51.21 56.67 4.58
C LEU A 59 -50.75 55.52 3.67
N LYS A 60 -51.37 55.38 2.49
CA LYS A 60 -50.96 54.43 1.45
C LYS A 60 -49.52 54.75 1.08
N LYS A 61 -48.57 54.04 1.69
CA LYS A 61 -47.16 54.12 1.32
C LYS A 61 -47.06 53.71 -0.15
N PRO A 62 -46.35 54.47 -1.01
CA PRO A 62 -46.13 54.05 -2.39
C PRO A 62 -45.46 52.67 -2.35
N LEU A 63 -46.05 51.71 -3.06
CA LEU A 63 -45.51 50.36 -3.22
C LEU A 63 -44.12 50.51 -3.84
N LYS A 64 -43.07 50.25 -3.06
CA LYS A 64 -41.68 50.22 -3.57
C LYS A 64 -41.65 49.25 -4.76
N PRO A 65 -41.10 49.64 -5.92
CA PRO A 65 -41.01 48.74 -7.06
C PRO A 65 -40.27 47.46 -6.64
N PRO A 66 -40.67 46.28 -7.15
CA PRO A 66 -40.03 45.03 -6.78
C PRO A 66 -38.54 45.12 -7.11
N ILE A 67 -37.71 45.03 -6.08
CA ILE A 67 -36.25 45.01 -6.22
C ILE A 67 -35.92 43.85 -7.17
N ARG A 68 -35.51 44.14 -8.40
CA ARG A 68 -35.00 43.15 -9.34
C ARG A 68 -33.71 42.58 -8.77
N ILE A 69 -33.82 41.50 -7.98
CA ILE A 69 -32.65 40.76 -7.50
C ILE A 69 -31.96 40.21 -8.76
N PRO A 70 -30.74 40.65 -9.09
CA PRO A 70 -30.05 40.17 -10.27
C PRO A 70 -29.88 38.65 -10.14
N LYS A 71 -30.44 37.89 -11.08
CA LYS A 71 -30.29 36.43 -11.16
C LYS A 71 -28.80 36.11 -11.24
N LYS A 72 -28.16 35.81 -10.10
CA LYS A 72 -26.76 35.41 -10.04
C LYS A 72 -26.60 34.18 -10.92
N LYS A 73 -25.87 34.33 -12.04
CA LYS A 73 -25.50 33.21 -12.93
C LYS A 73 -24.94 32.08 -12.07
N PRO A 74 -25.40 30.82 -12.21
CA PRO A 74 -24.95 29.73 -11.38
C PRO A 74 -23.42 29.61 -11.54
N LYS A 75 -22.68 29.86 -10.45
CA LYS A 75 -21.23 29.67 -10.43
C LYS A 75 -20.99 28.20 -10.76
N LYS A 76 -20.45 27.90 -11.95
CA LYS A 76 -20.02 26.55 -12.33
C LYS A 76 -19.10 26.03 -11.23
N LEU A 77 -19.59 25.10 -10.40
CA LEU A 77 -18.81 24.42 -9.39
C LEU A 77 -17.62 23.78 -10.10
N ARG A 78 -16.42 24.34 -9.93
CA ARG A 78 -15.20 23.80 -10.53
C ARG A 78 -15.07 22.38 -9.97
N LYS A 79 -15.17 21.37 -10.83
CA LYS A 79 -15.01 19.96 -10.45
C LYS A 79 -13.72 19.83 -9.65
N ALA A 80 -13.82 19.42 -8.38
CA ALA A 80 -12.66 19.27 -7.51
C ALA A 80 -11.63 18.37 -8.19
N LYS A 81 -10.39 18.86 -8.34
CA LYS A 81 -9.30 18.08 -8.94
C LYS A 81 -9.07 16.85 -8.05
N ARG A 82 -9.36 15.66 -8.57
CA ARG A 82 -9.12 14.40 -7.85
C ARG A 82 -7.65 14.32 -7.43
N PRO A 83 -7.33 13.88 -6.20
CA PRO A 83 -5.94 13.76 -5.76
C PRO A 83 -5.19 12.83 -6.71
N LYS A 84 -4.03 13.29 -7.21
CA LYS A 84 -3.18 12.48 -8.10
C LYS A 84 -2.84 11.18 -7.37
N GLN A 85 -3.13 10.03 -7.97
CA GLN A 85 -2.83 8.72 -7.38
C GLN A 85 -1.32 8.54 -7.27
N ILE A 86 -0.76 8.81 -6.09
CA ILE A 86 0.68 8.69 -5.84
C ILE A 86 1.06 7.21 -5.83
N SER A 87 2.06 6.88 -6.64
CA SER A 87 2.64 5.54 -6.68
C SER A 87 4.04 5.53 -6.06
N TYR A 88 4.56 4.33 -5.83
CA TYR A 88 5.79 4.16 -5.06
C TYR A 88 6.68 3.06 -5.61
N HIS A 89 8.00 3.29 -5.51
CA HIS A 89 9.03 2.28 -5.72
C HIS A 89 9.56 1.77 -4.39
N VAL A 90 9.80 0.46 -4.33
CA VAL A 90 10.48 -0.17 -3.19
C VAL A 90 11.96 -0.28 -3.50
N LEU A 91 12.77 0.22 -2.58
CA LEU A 91 14.23 0.13 -2.59
C LEU A 91 14.68 -0.71 -1.40
N ALA A 92 15.63 -1.62 -1.58
CA ALA A 92 16.19 -2.45 -0.52
C ALA A 92 17.71 -2.45 -0.58
N ARG A 93 18.38 -2.64 0.56
CA ARG A 93 19.85 -2.59 0.65
C ARG A 93 20.42 -4.01 0.66
N PRO A 94 21.31 -4.39 -0.27
CA PRO A 94 21.92 -5.71 -0.23
C PRO A 94 22.88 -5.84 0.97
N LEU A 95 23.30 -7.07 1.26
CA LEU A 95 24.24 -7.35 2.35
C LEU A 95 25.58 -6.66 2.10
N LYS A 96 26.16 -6.08 3.16
CA LYS A 96 27.53 -5.53 3.14
C LYS A 96 28.53 -6.69 2.99
N LYS A 97 29.43 -6.61 2.01
CA LYS A 97 30.57 -7.53 1.90
C LYS A 97 31.66 -7.13 2.91
N LYS A 98 32.40 -8.10 3.47
CA LYS A 98 33.54 -7.84 4.37
C LYS A 98 34.53 -6.90 3.67
N GLY A 99 35.05 -5.91 4.38
CA GLY A 99 35.99 -4.90 3.85
C GLY A 99 35.39 -3.81 2.95
N LYS A 100 34.13 -3.90 2.51
CA LYS A 100 33.53 -2.93 1.56
C LYS A 100 32.63 -1.90 2.24
N LYS A 101 32.48 -0.71 1.64
CA LYS A 101 31.54 0.34 2.08
C LYS A 101 30.10 -0.19 2.08
N ILE A 102 29.23 0.48 2.85
CA ILE A 102 27.81 0.13 2.94
C ILE A 102 27.16 0.31 1.57
N PRO A 103 26.51 -0.72 0.99
CA PRO A 103 25.96 -0.62 -0.35
C PRO A 103 24.78 0.36 -0.43
N LYS A 104 24.61 0.96 -1.62
CA LYS A 104 23.48 1.83 -1.96
C LYS A 104 22.17 1.03 -1.99
N LEU A 105 21.04 1.73 -1.84
CA LEU A 105 19.72 1.13 -1.95
C LEU A 105 19.42 0.83 -3.43
N ILE A 106 19.11 -0.43 -3.75
CA ILE A 106 18.76 -0.86 -5.11
C ILE A 106 17.24 -0.86 -5.30
N ARG A 107 16.77 -0.50 -6.50
CA ARG A 107 15.35 -0.52 -6.84
C ARG A 107 14.89 -1.94 -7.12
N VAL A 108 13.90 -2.40 -6.36
CA VAL A 108 13.37 -3.76 -6.46
C VAL A 108 12.18 -3.83 -7.41
N THR A 109 11.33 -2.80 -7.40
CA THR A 109 10.14 -2.73 -8.25
C THR A 109 10.43 -2.05 -9.60
N LYS A 110 10.22 -2.76 -10.71
CA LYS A 110 10.32 -2.19 -12.07
C LYS A 110 9.25 -1.13 -12.33
N ARG A 111 7.98 -1.41 -12.01
CA ARG A 111 6.87 -0.45 -12.13
C ARG A 111 6.41 0.01 -10.73
N PRO A 112 5.92 1.25 -10.56
CA PRO A 112 5.52 1.72 -9.25
C PRO A 112 4.16 1.15 -8.84
N ILE A 113 3.97 0.97 -7.54
CA ILE A 113 2.81 0.30 -6.93
C ILE A 113 2.15 1.20 -5.89
N THR A 114 0.97 0.80 -5.39
CA THR A 114 0.25 1.56 -4.35
C THR A 114 1.00 1.55 -3.01
N LYS A 115 0.77 2.57 -2.17
CA LYS A 115 1.45 2.74 -0.87
C LYS A 115 1.33 1.50 0.03
N LYS A 116 0.14 0.92 0.14
CA LYS A 116 -0.14 -0.28 0.96
C LYS A 116 0.69 -1.47 0.47
N ARG A 117 0.67 -1.73 -0.84
CA ARG A 117 1.46 -2.80 -1.47
C ARG A 117 2.97 -2.57 -1.35
N ALA A 118 3.42 -1.32 -1.47
CA ALA A 118 4.81 -0.96 -1.28
C ALA A 118 5.29 -1.25 0.15
N LYS A 119 4.47 -0.95 1.16
CA LYS A 119 4.76 -1.29 2.56
C LYS A 119 4.86 -2.81 2.75
N ASP A 120 3.89 -3.57 2.24
CA ASP A 120 3.85 -5.02 2.35
C ASP A 120 5.10 -5.65 1.72
N LEU A 121 5.41 -5.29 0.47
CA LEU A 121 6.59 -5.79 -0.25
C LEU A 121 7.89 -5.39 0.44
N ARG A 122 8.00 -4.14 0.92
CA ARG A 122 9.18 -3.64 1.64
C ARG A 122 9.46 -4.49 2.89
N ASN A 123 8.46 -4.67 3.75
CA ASN A 123 8.63 -5.40 5.00
C ASN A 123 8.89 -6.89 4.72
N TYR A 124 8.20 -7.49 3.74
CA TYR A 124 8.40 -8.87 3.34
C TYR A 124 9.82 -9.14 2.84
N LEU A 125 10.37 -8.25 2.02
CA LEU A 125 11.74 -8.39 1.54
C LEU A 125 12.76 -8.30 2.66
N VAL A 126 12.57 -7.39 3.63
CA VAL A 126 13.50 -7.25 4.76
C VAL A 126 13.41 -8.47 5.68
N ASP A 127 12.22 -8.97 6.00
CA ASP A 127 12.04 -10.11 6.92
C ASP A 127 12.51 -11.44 6.30
N THR A 128 12.40 -11.60 4.98
CA THR A 128 12.70 -12.87 4.28
C THR A 128 14.03 -12.86 3.52
N SER A 129 14.84 -11.81 3.67
CA SER A 129 16.17 -11.73 3.06
C SER A 129 17.20 -11.16 4.03
N LEU A 130 18.47 -11.16 3.63
CA LEU A 130 19.55 -10.54 4.42
C LEU A 130 19.53 -8.99 4.40
N SER A 131 18.54 -8.37 3.78
CA SER A 131 18.46 -6.92 3.64
C SER A 131 17.89 -6.28 4.89
N ARG A 132 18.71 -5.77 5.82
CA ARG A 132 18.22 -5.09 7.05
C ARG A 132 17.48 -3.77 6.85
N THR A 133 17.61 -3.14 5.68
CA THR A 133 17.14 -1.77 5.46
C THR A 133 16.47 -1.65 4.11
N ALA A 134 15.29 -1.05 4.10
CA ALA A 134 14.56 -0.75 2.89
C ALA A 134 13.87 0.62 2.98
N LYS A 135 13.61 1.23 1.82
CA LYS A 135 12.97 2.54 1.69
C LYS A 135 11.91 2.47 0.61
N ILE A 136 10.80 3.18 0.83
CA ILE A 136 9.82 3.45 -0.22
C ILE A 136 10.04 4.88 -0.72
N LYS A 137 10.13 5.05 -2.04
CA LYS A 137 10.26 6.36 -2.70
C LYS A 137 8.99 6.63 -3.51
N SER A 138 8.41 7.82 -3.38
CA SER A 138 7.27 8.24 -4.20
C SER A 138 7.67 8.37 -5.68
N SER A 139 6.68 8.18 -6.55
CA SER A 139 6.80 8.32 -7.99
C SER A 139 5.58 9.08 -8.52
N PRO A 140 5.75 10.00 -9.48
CA PRO A 140 4.65 10.76 -10.06
C PRO A 140 3.78 9.92 -10.99
N ARG A 141 4.21 8.71 -11.38
CA ARG A 141 3.49 7.83 -12.30
C ARG A 141 2.24 7.24 -11.63
N LYS A 142 1.27 6.78 -12.42
CA LYS A 142 0.10 6.04 -11.90
C LYS A 142 0.53 4.68 -11.33
N PRO A 143 -0.12 4.19 -10.26
CA PRO A 143 0.18 2.87 -9.71
C PRO A 143 -0.19 1.77 -10.72
N SER A 144 0.69 0.80 -10.85
CA SER A 144 0.52 -0.36 -11.74
C SER A 144 0.29 -1.65 -10.95
N LYS A 145 -0.20 -2.69 -11.63
CA LYS A 145 -0.29 -4.04 -11.05
C LYS A 145 1.11 -4.52 -10.64
N ARG A 146 1.20 -5.14 -9.46
CA ARG A 146 2.48 -5.61 -8.90
C ARG A 146 2.98 -6.82 -9.68
N ILE A 147 4.26 -6.80 -10.03
CA ILE A 147 4.94 -7.98 -10.61
C ILE A 147 5.44 -8.91 -9.51
N LEU A 148 5.91 -8.37 -8.37
CA LEU A 148 6.41 -9.20 -7.28
C LEU A 148 5.25 -9.56 -6.33
N LYS A 149 5.04 -10.86 -6.12
CA LYS A 149 4.02 -11.35 -5.18
C LYS A 149 4.51 -11.15 -3.74
N SER A 150 3.66 -10.59 -2.88
CA SER A 150 3.90 -10.50 -1.44
C SER A 150 2.56 -10.68 -0.70
N PRO A 151 2.55 -11.18 0.55
CA PRO A 151 1.31 -11.32 1.30
C PRO A 151 0.62 -9.96 1.51
N THR A 152 -0.70 -9.93 1.39
CA THR A 152 -1.56 -8.77 1.69
C THR A 152 -1.51 -8.44 3.17
N GLY A 153 -1.33 -7.15 3.52
CA GLY A 153 -1.36 -6.73 4.93
C GLY A 153 -0.18 -7.25 5.75
N TYR A 154 0.87 -7.75 5.09
CA TYR A 154 2.08 -8.20 5.77
C TYR A 154 2.70 -7.08 6.62
N ALA A 155 2.68 -5.84 6.11
CA ALA A 155 3.33 -4.73 6.79
C ALA A 155 2.75 -4.39 8.17
N SER A 156 1.43 -4.51 8.33
CA SER A 156 0.77 -4.28 9.62
C SER A 156 1.08 -5.42 10.59
N LYS A 157 0.95 -6.67 10.14
CA LYS A 157 1.22 -7.88 10.94
C LYS A 157 2.65 -7.87 11.51
N THR A 158 3.63 -7.46 10.70
CA THR A 158 5.04 -7.47 11.09
C THR A 158 5.55 -6.12 11.59
N ALA A 159 4.70 -5.14 11.89
CA ALA A 159 5.14 -3.77 12.21
C ALA A 159 6.13 -3.73 13.38
N LYS A 160 5.93 -4.57 14.40
CA LYS A 160 6.80 -4.70 15.60
C LYS A 160 8.23 -5.13 15.26
N LYS A 161 8.47 -5.83 14.14
CA LYS A 161 9.81 -6.26 13.69
C LYS A 161 10.67 -5.12 13.17
N PHE A 162 10.07 -3.97 12.87
CA PHE A 162 10.75 -2.84 12.24
C PHE A 162 10.82 -1.62 13.17
N ARG A 163 11.81 -0.77 12.92
CA ARG A 163 11.94 0.55 13.53
C ARG A 163 12.07 1.61 12.46
N ASN A 164 11.51 2.78 12.75
CA ASN A 164 11.53 4.00 11.94
C ASN A 164 12.58 5.02 12.46
N TYR A 165 13.50 4.58 13.32
CA TYR A 165 14.59 5.39 13.87
C TYR A 165 15.92 4.62 13.80
N LYS A 166 17.03 5.36 13.77
CA LYS A 166 18.38 4.84 14.02
C LYS A 166 18.78 5.19 15.46
N ILE A 167 19.58 4.33 16.08
CA ILE A 167 20.18 4.61 17.38
C ILE A 167 21.57 5.17 17.11
N VAL A 168 21.84 6.39 17.58
CA VAL A 168 23.14 7.07 17.46
C VAL A 168 23.54 7.51 18.85
N LYS A 169 24.64 6.94 19.39
CA LYS A 169 25.11 7.21 20.75
C LYS A 169 23.97 7.09 21.80
N GLY A 170 23.24 5.97 21.78
CA GLY A 170 22.10 5.72 22.67
C GLY A 170 20.79 6.47 22.34
N LYS A 171 20.85 7.60 21.62
CA LYS A 171 19.68 8.42 21.27
C LYS A 171 18.96 7.92 20.01
N LYS A 172 17.62 7.95 20.01
CA LYS A 172 16.78 7.57 18.85
C LYS A 172 16.64 8.75 17.90
N LYS A 173 17.26 8.69 16.71
CA LYS A 173 17.09 9.68 15.63
C LYS A 173 16.11 9.16 14.57
N PRO A 174 15.06 9.91 14.18
CA PRO A 174 14.09 9.45 13.19
C PRO A 174 14.75 9.20 11.82
N LEU A 175 14.22 8.23 11.09
CA LEU A 175 14.64 7.96 9.71
C LEU A 175 13.81 8.81 8.73
N PRO A 176 14.35 9.07 7.52
CA PRO A 176 13.57 9.66 6.45
C PRO A 176 12.29 8.87 6.17
N SER A 177 11.23 9.57 5.76
CA SER A 177 9.93 8.97 5.51
C SER A 177 10.02 7.75 4.56
N GLY A 178 9.25 6.71 4.90
CA GLY A 178 9.21 5.45 4.14
C GLY A 178 10.41 4.51 4.33
N LYS A 179 11.47 4.92 5.05
CA LYS A 179 12.61 4.06 5.40
C LYS A 179 12.36 3.29 6.69
N VAL A 180 12.75 2.02 6.70
CA VAL A 180 12.68 1.16 7.89
C VAL A 180 13.97 0.35 8.04
N ILE A 181 14.27 0.00 9.28
CA ILE A 181 15.36 -0.90 9.66
C ILE A 181 14.76 -2.03 10.47
N GLU A 182 15.17 -3.27 10.21
CA GLU A 182 14.82 -4.43 11.02
C GLU A 182 15.37 -4.29 12.46
N ARG A 183 14.63 -4.76 13.47
CA ARG A 183 15.05 -4.69 14.88
C ARG A 183 16.03 -5.80 15.28
N LYS A 184 16.07 -6.91 14.54
CA LYS A 184 16.86 -8.10 14.91
C LYS A 184 18.35 -7.76 15.07
N ARG A 185 18.95 -8.19 16.20
CA ARG A 185 20.35 -7.91 16.57
C ARG A 185 21.33 -8.67 15.66
N HIS A 186 21.11 -9.96 15.48
CA HIS A 186 21.98 -10.86 14.71
C HIS A 186 21.41 -11.12 13.32
N LEU A 187 22.28 -11.11 12.32
CA LEU A 187 21.95 -11.64 10.99
C LEU A 187 22.16 -13.15 11.05
N LEU A 188 21.52 -13.91 10.16
CA LEU A 188 21.76 -15.35 10.04
C LEU A 188 23.26 -15.68 10.10
N ASP A 189 23.63 -16.78 10.75
CA ASP A 189 24.99 -16.97 11.23
C ASP A 189 25.89 -17.65 10.19
N THR A 190 25.43 -18.71 9.50
CA THR A 190 26.29 -19.48 8.59
C THR A 190 26.48 -18.84 7.22
N LYS A 191 27.65 -19.07 6.60
CA LYS A 191 27.94 -18.62 5.22
C LYS A 191 26.95 -19.22 4.21
N GLN A 192 26.52 -20.47 4.43
CA GLN A 192 25.61 -21.19 3.55
C GLN A 192 24.18 -20.59 3.60
N GLU A 193 23.65 -20.30 4.79
CA GLU A 193 22.38 -19.59 4.95
C GLU A 193 22.40 -18.24 4.25
N LYS A 194 23.52 -17.50 4.39
CA LYS A 194 23.68 -16.20 3.72
C LYS A 194 23.60 -16.32 2.19
N ARG A 195 24.17 -17.39 1.60
CA ARG A 195 24.07 -17.63 0.16
C ARG A 195 22.64 -17.94 -0.28
N LYS A 196 21.86 -18.67 0.54
CA LYS A 196 20.47 -19.05 0.24
C LYS A 196 19.48 -17.88 0.35
N ILE A 197 19.73 -16.90 1.22
CA ILE A 197 18.74 -15.88 1.63
C ILE A 197 19.09 -14.47 1.13
N SER A 198 19.97 -14.36 0.13
CA SER A 198 20.35 -13.06 -0.44
C SER A 198 19.15 -12.30 -1.05
N LEU A 199 19.20 -10.97 -0.97
CA LEU A 199 18.16 -10.09 -1.54
C LEU A 199 17.91 -10.39 -3.03
N LYS A 200 18.98 -10.58 -3.81
CA LYS A 200 18.90 -10.91 -5.26
C LYS A 200 18.13 -12.21 -5.47
N ARG A 201 18.45 -13.26 -4.72
CA ARG A 201 17.78 -14.56 -4.80
C ARG A 201 16.32 -14.47 -4.39
N ARG A 202 16.01 -13.70 -3.34
CA ARG A 202 14.62 -13.50 -2.91
C ARG A 202 13.78 -12.77 -3.96
N ILE A 203 14.34 -11.75 -4.60
CA ILE A 203 13.69 -11.06 -5.73
C ILE A 203 13.43 -12.03 -6.88
N ALA A 204 14.42 -12.85 -7.24
CA ALA A 204 14.29 -13.85 -8.31
C ALA A 204 13.20 -14.90 -7.98
N GLN A 205 13.13 -15.38 -6.74
CA GLN A 205 12.05 -16.27 -6.29
C GLN A 205 10.67 -15.63 -6.46
N LEU A 206 10.50 -14.37 -6.04
CA LEU A 206 9.24 -13.66 -6.18
C LEU A 206 8.86 -13.40 -7.64
N GLN A 207 9.84 -13.22 -8.52
CA GLN A 207 9.62 -13.12 -9.97
C GLN A 207 9.23 -14.47 -10.57
N LYS A 208 9.87 -15.57 -10.14
CA LYS A 208 9.50 -16.93 -10.57
C LYS A 208 8.07 -17.27 -10.14
N GLN A 209 7.68 -16.93 -8.92
CA GLN A 209 6.31 -17.13 -8.42
C GLN A 209 5.26 -16.29 -9.16
N SER A 210 5.66 -15.16 -9.73
CA SER A 210 4.71 -14.28 -10.44
C SER A 210 4.54 -14.61 -11.91
N ARG A 211 5.53 -15.27 -12.52
CA ARG A 211 5.29 -16.03 -13.73
C ARG A 211 4.35 -17.16 -13.34
N THR A 212 3.08 -17.06 -13.74
CA THR A 212 2.25 -18.26 -13.82
C THR A 212 3.06 -19.29 -14.60
N PRO A 213 3.13 -20.56 -14.19
CA PRO A 213 3.59 -21.57 -15.12
C PRO A 213 2.75 -21.33 -16.37
N SER A 214 3.38 -20.91 -17.48
CA SER A 214 2.72 -21.02 -18.76
C SER A 214 2.25 -22.46 -18.74
N ARG A 215 0.93 -22.66 -18.79
CA ARG A 215 0.36 -24.00 -18.99
C ARG A 215 1.31 -24.62 -20.00
N ASN A 216 2.03 -25.66 -19.61
CA ASN A 216 2.82 -26.41 -20.55
C ASN A 216 1.75 -27.02 -21.45
N THR A 217 1.20 -26.23 -22.37
CA THR A 217 0.60 -26.75 -23.58
C THR A 217 1.70 -27.63 -24.08
N PRO A 218 1.52 -28.96 -24.07
CA PRO A 218 2.56 -29.87 -24.52
C PRO A 218 3.06 -29.27 -25.82
N LYS A 219 4.36 -28.95 -25.90
CA LYS A 219 4.96 -28.52 -27.16
C LYS A 219 4.47 -29.57 -28.14
N ARG A 220 3.57 -29.20 -29.06
CA ARG A 220 3.10 -30.12 -30.08
C ARG A 220 4.39 -30.70 -30.64
N LYS A 221 4.61 -32.01 -30.46
CA LYS A 221 5.74 -32.68 -31.08
C LYS A 221 5.69 -32.24 -32.55
N PRO A 222 6.80 -31.80 -33.17
CA PRO A 222 6.78 -31.54 -34.60
C PRO A 222 6.19 -32.80 -35.23
N LEU A 223 5.09 -32.65 -35.96
CA LEU A 223 4.51 -33.76 -36.72
C LEU A 223 5.65 -34.35 -37.54
N THR A 224 5.94 -35.63 -37.35
CA THR A 224 6.90 -36.34 -38.18
C THR A 224 6.45 -36.17 -39.64
N PRO A 225 7.38 -36.06 -40.61
CA PRO A 225 7.03 -35.82 -42.02
C PRO A 225 5.99 -36.80 -42.57
N GLN A 226 6.00 -38.04 -42.07
CA GLN A 226 5.07 -39.11 -42.43
C GLN A 226 3.61 -38.85 -42.01
N GLN A 227 3.33 -38.04 -40.98
CA GLN A 227 1.96 -37.67 -40.59
C GLN A 227 1.44 -36.40 -41.28
N SER A 228 2.32 -35.68 -41.99
CA SER A 228 1.95 -34.44 -42.69
C SER A 228 1.27 -34.69 -44.05
N THR A 229 1.46 -35.87 -44.64
CA THR A 229 0.90 -36.25 -45.93
C THR A 229 -0.54 -36.76 -45.81
N PHE A 230 -0.93 -37.38 -44.68
CA PHE A 230 -2.30 -37.86 -44.47
C PHE A 230 -3.34 -36.72 -44.39
N ASN A 231 -2.93 -35.54 -43.90
CA ASN A 231 -3.80 -34.35 -43.84
C ASN A 231 -3.70 -33.42 -45.06
N LYS A 232 -2.85 -33.73 -46.06
CA LYS A 232 -2.83 -32.98 -47.32
C LYS A 232 -3.96 -33.40 -48.28
N GLY A 233 -4.51 -34.61 -48.11
CA GLY A 233 -5.67 -35.10 -48.90
C GLY A 233 -7.02 -34.55 -48.46
N VAL A 234 -7.14 -34.01 -47.24
CA VAL A 234 -8.40 -33.44 -46.71
C VAL A 234 -8.30 -31.92 -46.53
N ARG A 235 -7.69 -31.23 -47.50
CA ARG A 235 -8.09 -29.84 -47.76
C ARG A 235 -9.31 -29.89 -48.66
N VAL A 236 -10.46 -30.22 -48.07
CA VAL A 236 -11.73 -29.83 -48.69
C VAL A 236 -11.63 -28.33 -48.87
N SER A 237 -11.55 -27.89 -50.12
CA SER A 237 -11.59 -26.49 -50.47
C SER A 237 -12.87 -25.93 -49.85
N ILE A 238 -12.72 -25.19 -48.74
CA ILE A 238 -13.83 -24.43 -48.18
C ILE A 238 -14.04 -23.30 -49.19
N LYS A 239 -14.73 -23.59 -50.30
CA LYS A 239 -15.32 -22.58 -51.16
C LYS A 239 -16.13 -21.71 -50.21
N LYS A 240 -15.72 -20.45 -50.04
CA LYS A 240 -16.44 -19.47 -49.23
C LYS A 240 -17.88 -19.43 -49.75
N ARG A 241 -18.79 -20.15 -49.09
CA ARG A 241 -20.20 -20.14 -49.46
C ARG A 241 -20.67 -18.71 -49.29
N ARG A 242 -21.11 -18.10 -50.38
CA ARG A 242 -21.75 -16.78 -50.32
C ARG A 242 -22.95 -16.90 -49.38
N PRO A 243 -23.16 -15.92 -48.48
CA PRO A 243 -24.28 -15.97 -47.55
C PRO A 243 -25.59 -16.04 -48.32
N SER A 244 -26.52 -16.87 -47.86
CA SER A 244 -27.82 -17.01 -48.53
C SER A 244 -28.61 -15.68 -48.46
N PRO A 245 -29.54 -15.43 -49.40
CA PRO A 245 -30.41 -14.26 -49.34
C PRO A 245 -31.13 -14.10 -47.99
N ALA A 246 -31.49 -15.22 -47.34
CA ALA A 246 -32.07 -15.22 -46.00
C ALA A 246 -31.07 -14.72 -44.92
N GLN A 247 -29.81 -15.14 -44.98
CA GLN A 247 -28.75 -14.67 -44.07
C GLN A 247 -28.47 -13.17 -44.26
N LEU A 248 -28.49 -12.68 -45.51
CA LEU A 248 -28.35 -11.26 -45.81
C LEU A 248 -29.52 -10.43 -45.26
N ARG A 249 -30.76 -10.91 -45.42
CA ARG A 249 -31.96 -10.27 -44.85
C ARG A 249 -31.92 -10.25 -43.31
N ALA A 250 -31.47 -11.32 -42.68
CA ALA A 250 -31.31 -11.39 -41.23
C ALA A 250 -30.26 -10.39 -40.71
N LEU A 251 -29.12 -10.28 -41.40
CA LEU A 251 -28.08 -9.28 -41.10
C LEU A 251 -28.60 -7.84 -41.25
N ALA A 252 -29.37 -7.56 -42.30
CA ALA A 252 -29.97 -6.25 -42.52
C ALA A 252 -30.97 -5.88 -41.41
N LYS A 253 -31.86 -6.81 -41.03
CA LYS A 253 -32.80 -6.63 -39.90
C LYS A 253 -32.05 -6.39 -38.59
N GLY A 254 -30.99 -7.14 -38.31
CA GLY A 254 -30.15 -6.96 -37.13
C GLY A 254 -29.49 -5.58 -37.07
N ARG A 255 -28.96 -5.09 -38.20
CA ARG A 255 -28.36 -3.74 -38.30
C ARG A 255 -29.40 -2.63 -38.09
N ALA A 256 -30.60 -2.76 -38.65
CA ALA A 256 -31.68 -1.81 -38.46
C ALA A 256 -32.11 -1.72 -36.98
N LYS A 257 -32.27 -2.87 -36.32
CA LYS A 257 -32.58 -2.93 -34.88
C LYS A 257 -31.51 -2.25 -34.04
N LEU A 258 -30.23 -2.54 -34.31
CA LEU A 258 -29.10 -1.91 -33.61
C LEU A 258 -29.09 -0.38 -33.79
N LYS A 259 -29.37 0.12 -35.00
CA LYS A 259 -29.45 1.56 -35.29
C LYS A 259 -30.61 2.23 -34.53
N LYS A 260 -31.76 1.56 -34.39
CA LYS A 260 -32.90 2.04 -33.59
C LYS A 260 -32.57 2.10 -32.10
N MET A 261 -31.86 1.10 -31.57
CA MET A 261 -31.42 1.11 -30.17
C MET A 261 -30.39 2.21 -29.87
N ARG A 262 -29.51 2.54 -30.82
CA ARG A 262 -28.51 3.62 -30.63
C ARG A 262 -29.08 5.03 -30.71
N LYS A 263 -30.29 5.19 -31.26
CA LYS A 263 -31.00 6.48 -31.34
C LYS A 263 -31.90 6.74 -30.11
N ARG A 264 -32.16 5.72 -29.31
CA ARG A 264 -32.82 5.83 -27.99
C ARG A 264 -31.76 6.05 -26.92
#